data_AF-A0A7C1DJP1-F1
#
_entry.id   AF-A0A7C1DJP1-F1
#
_cell.length_a   1.000
_cell.length_b   1.000
_cell.length_c   1.000
_cell.angle_alpha   90.00
_cell.angle_beta   90.00
_cell.angle_gamma   90.00
#
_symmetry.space_group_name_H-M   'P 1'
#
loop_
_entity.id
_entity.type
_entity.pdbx_description
1 polymer ?
#
loop_
_entity_poly.entity_id
_entity_poly.type
_entity_poly.pdbx_seq_one_letter_code
_entity_poly.pdbx_strand_id
1 'polypeptide(L)'
;MVERVRGIIGETFRFVRPGDSVPGAALHMARTIARRAERLAVTLHRDGELGDIPYAWINRLSDAIYALSLWTDKATRECENNN
;
A
#
# COMPACT_ATOMS: atom_id res chain seq x y z
N MET A 1 9.59 5.40 -2.68
CA MET A 1 8.99 5.95 -1.44
C MET A 1 8.60 4.83 -0.48
N VAL A 2 8.29 3.65 -1.01
CA VAL A 2 8.36 2.35 -0.30
C VAL A 2 9.59 2.22 0.61
N GLU A 3 10.84 2.47 0.16
CA GLU A 3 12.03 2.45 1.04
C GLU A 3 11.90 3.33 2.30
N ARG A 4 11.26 4.50 2.18
CA ARG A 4 11.12 5.47 3.27
C ARG A 4 10.14 4.97 4.33
N VAL A 5 9.08 4.29 3.86
CA VAL A 5 8.08 3.63 4.70
C VAL A 5 8.71 2.42 5.40
N ARG A 6 9.49 1.60 4.69
CA ARG A 6 10.22 0.46 5.28
C ARG A 6 11.12 0.84 6.45
N GLY A 7 11.79 1.99 6.37
CA GLY A 7 12.64 2.51 7.46
C GLY A 7 11.89 2.81 8.77
N ILE A 8 10.56 3.01 8.72
CA ILE A 8 9.74 3.35 9.89
C ILE A 8 9.23 2.07 10.62
N ILE A 9 9.14 0.93 9.93
CA ILE A 9 8.37 -0.24 10.41
C ILE A 9 9.25 -1.45 10.77
N GLY A 10 10.56 -1.36 10.50
CA GLY A 10 11.53 -2.43 10.78
C GLY A 10 11.56 -3.51 9.70
N GLU A 11 12.72 -4.13 9.52
CA GLU A 11 13.04 -5.06 8.41
C GLU A 11 12.21 -6.37 8.39
N THR A 12 11.47 -6.67 9.45
CA THR A 12 10.80 -7.95 9.62
C THR A 12 9.46 -8.00 8.89
N PHE A 13 9.51 -8.18 7.57
CA PHE A 13 8.33 -8.53 6.76
C PHE A 13 7.96 -9.99 7.01
N ARG A 14 7.17 -10.26 8.05
CA ARG A 14 6.38 -11.50 8.07
C ARG A 14 5.22 -11.32 7.11
N PHE A 15 5.04 -12.26 6.19
CA PHE A 15 3.93 -12.23 5.23
C PHE A 15 2.61 -12.27 6.01
N VAL A 16 1.92 -11.13 6.09
CA VAL A 16 0.61 -11.02 6.74
C VAL A 16 -0.38 -11.78 5.86
N ARG A 17 -1.08 -12.74 6.45
CA ARG A 17 -2.13 -13.46 5.73
C ARG A 17 -3.37 -12.57 5.72
N PRO A 18 -4.00 -12.33 4.55
CA PRO A 18 -5.26 -11.62 4.51
C PRO A 18 -6.29 -12.42 5.31
N GLY A 19 -6.79 -11.84 6.42
CA GLY A 19 -7.75 -12.48 7.31
C GLY A 19 -7.43 -12.37 8.80
N ASP A 20 -6.19 -12.04 9.19
CA ASP A 20 -5.83 -11.90 10.62
C ASP A 20 -6.51 -10.65 11.26
N SER A 21 -6.91 -9.65 10.46
CA SER A 21 -7.80 -8.58 10.93
C SER A 21 -8.64 -7.94 9.82
N VAL A 22 -9.88 -7.56 10.16
CA VAL A 22 -10.80 -6.84 9.24
C VAL A 22 -10.18 -5.57 8.65
N PRO A 23 -9.53 -4.68 9.42
CA PRO A 23 -8.91 -3.48 8.85
C PRO A 23 -7.70 -3.79 7.96
N GLY A 24 -6.89 -4.81 8.29
CA GLY A 24 -5.80 -5.28 7.42
C GLY A 24 -6.32 -5.82 6.08
N ALA A 25 -7.39 -6.62 6.09
CA ALA A 25 -8.03 -7.14 4.88
C ALA A 25 -8.56 -6.02 3.95
N ALA A 26 -9.21 -5.00 4.52
CA ALA A 26 -9.70 -3.84 3.77
C ALA A 26 -8.55 -3.05 3.10
N LEU A 27 -7.42 -2.88 3.80
CA LEU A 27 -6.24 -2.19 3.26
C LEU A 27 -5.52 -3.01 2.19
N HIS A 28 -5.49 -4.33 2.31
CA HIS A 28 -5.04 -5.21 1.23
C HIS A 28 -5.93 -5.11 -0.01
N MET A 29 -7.25 -5.01 0.17
CA MET A 29 -8.18 -4.77 -0.95
C MET A 29 -7.97 -3.40 -1.59
N ALA A 30 -7.81 -2.34 -0.80
CA ALA A 30 -7.50 -1.01 -1.31
C ALA A 30 -6.18 -1.00 -2.11
N ARG A 31 -5.18 -1.77 -1.67
CA ARG A 31 -3.91 -1.95 -2.38
C ARG A 31 -4.08 -2.59 -3.76
N THR A 32 -4.91 -3.63 -3.88
CA THR A 32 -5.11 -4.30 -5.19
C THR A 32 -5.79 -3.38 -6.19
N ILE A 33 -6.73 -2.56 -5.73
CA ILE A 33 -7.38 -1.50 -6.54
C ILE A 33 -6.37 -0.44 -6.97
N ALA A 34 -5.54 0.06 -6.05
CA ALA A 34 -4.53 1.07 -6.36
C ALA A 34 -3.49 0.56 -7.37
N ARG A 35 -3.04 -0.70 -7.24
CA ARG A 35 -2.13 -1.33 -8.21
C ARG A 35 -2.78 -1.55 -9.57
N ARG A 36 -4.10 -1.77 -9.62
CA ARG A 36 -4.86 -1.82 -10.88
C ARG A 36 -4.93 -0.45 -11.55
N ALA A 37 -5.18 0.61 -10.78
CA ALA A 37 -5.17 1.99 -11.28
C ALA A 37 -3.77 2.39 -11.80
N GLU A 38 -2.70 2.01 -11.10
CA GLU A 38 -1.32 2.25 -11.54
C GLU A 38 -1.03 1.58 -12.89
N ARG A 39 -1.44 0.33 -13.09
CA ARG A 39 -1.26 -0.35 -14.39
C ARG A 39 -1.96 0.37 -15.52
N LEU A 40 -3.19 0.85 -15.30
CA LEU A 40 -3.93 1.65 -16.27
C LEU A 40 -3.22 2.99 -16.53
N ALA A 41 -2.73 3.65 -15.48
CA ALA A 41 -1.99 4.89 -15.58
C ALA A 41 -0.68 4.73 -16.35
N VAL A 42 0.04 3.62 -16.20
CA VAL A 42 1.25 3.30 -16.99
C VAL A 42 0.90 3.18 -18.47
N THR A 43 -0.19 2.48 -18.81
CA THR A 43 -0.64 2.35 -20.20
C THR A 43 -1.00 3.72 -20.79
N LEU A 44 -1.86 4.49 -20.12
CA LEU A 44 -2.26 5.82 -20.59
C LEU A 44 -1.09 6.80 -20.68
N HIS A 45 -0.12 6.68 -19.77
CA HIS A 45 1.09 7.50 -19.80
C HIS A 45 1.98 7.15 -20.99
N ARG A 46 2.12 5.86 -21.32
CA ARG A 46 2.86 5.40 -22.51
C ARG A 46 2.19 5.82 -23.81
N ASP A 47 0.86 5.84 -23.82
CA ASP A 47 0.06 6.25 -24.97
C ASP A 47 0.02 7.79 -25.13
N GLY A 48 0.64 8.53 -24.19
CA GLY A 48 0.70 10.01 -24.20
C GLY A 48 -0.60 10.68 -23.76
N GLU A 49 -1.61 9.90 -23.34
CA GLU A 49 -2.90 10.39 -22.86
C GLU A 49 -2.84 10.88 -21.39
N LEU A 50 -1.77 10.56 -20.68
CA LEU A 50 -1.56 10.93 -19.28
C LEU A 50 -0.22 11.67 -19.10
N GLY A 51 -0.26 12.88 -18.55
CA GLY A 51 0.95 13.65 -18.22
C GLY A 51 1.71 13.08 -17.01
N ASP A 52 2.96 13.54 -16.83
CA ASP A 52 3.87 13.09 -15.76
C ASP A 52 3.32 13.33 -14.35
N ILE A 53 2.64 14.47 -14.14
CA ILE A 53 2.11 14.86 -12.82
C ILE A 53 1.00 13.89 -12.37
N PRO A 54 -0.08 13.66 -13.13
CA PRO A 54 -1.09 12.65 -12.79
C PRO A 54 -0.51 11.25 -12.58
N TYR A 55 0.44 10.84 -13.43
CA TYR A 55 1.12 9.55 -13.31
C TYR A 55 1.84 9.42 -11.95
N ALA A 56 2.62 10.43 -11.56
CA ALA A 56 3.34 10.46 -10.30
C ALA A 56 2.40 10.45 -9.09
N TRP A 57 1.24 11.09 -9.17
CA TRP A 57 0.21 11.06 -8.12
C TRP A 57 -0.37 9.67 -7.91
N ILE A 58 -0.73 8.98 -8.99
CA ILE A 58 -1.28 7.60 -8.92
C ILE A 58 -0.24 6.64 -8.34
N ASN A 59 1.02 6.78 -8.75
CA ASN A 59 2.12 6.01 -8.19
C ASN A 59 2.26 6.25 -6.66
N ARG A 60 2.26 7.52 -6.23
CA ARG A 60 2.34 7.89 -4.81
C ARG A 60 1.15 7.40 -3.97
N LEU A 61 -0.06 7.40 -4.54
CA LEU A 61 -1.25 6.90 -3.87
C LEU A 61 -1.10 5.43 -3.49
N SER A 62 -0.58 4.62 -4.42
CA SER A 62 -0.39 3.20 -4.18
C SER A 62 0.66 2.92 -3.09
N ASP A 63 1.67 3.78 -2.96
CA ASP A 63 2.67 3.75 -1.89
C ASP A 63 2.08 4.19 -0.54
N ALA A 64 1.21 5.21 -0.51
CA ALA A 64 0.53 5.65 0.70
C ALA A 64 -0.39 4.55 1.28
N ILE A 65 -1.14 3.86 0.42
CA ILE A 65 -1.98 2.72 0.81
C ILE A 65 -1.13 1.57 1.36
N TYR A 66 0.13 1.42 0.91
CA TYR A 66 1.05 0.48 1.53
C TYR A 66 1.49 0.84 2.92
N ALA A 67 1.87 2.10 3.12
CA ALA A 67 2.27 2.59 4.42
C ALA A 67 1.14 2.40 5.44
N LEU A 68 -0.08 2.71 5.04
CA LEU A 68 -1.27 2.52 5.86
C LEU A 68 -1.51 1.04 6.19
N SER A 69 -1.47 0.14 5.19
CA SER A 69 -1.60 -1.30 5.42
C SER A 69 -0.59 -1.79 6.47
N LEU A 70 0.68 -1.41 6.33
CA LEU A 70 1.73 -1.85 7.26
C LEU A 70 1.56 -1.26 8.66
N TRP A 71 1.15 0.01 8.77
CA TRP A 71 0.90 0.65 10.05
C TRP A 71 -0.28 0.01 10.79
N THR A 72 -1.37 -0.26 10.08
CA THR A 72 -2.54 -0.96 10.64
C THR A 72 -2.19 -2.38 11.07
N ASP A 73 -1.42 -3.13 10.28
CA ASP A 73 -0.98 -4.47 10.67
C ASP A 73 -0.04 -4.46 11.89
N LYS A 74 0.72 -3.38 12.09
CA LYS A 74 1.51 -3.18 13.30
C LYS A 74 0.61 -2.88 14.50
N ALA A 75 -0.33 -1.94 14.36
CA ALA A 75 -1.26 -1.55 15.42
C ALA A 75 -2.13 -2.72 15.90
N THR A 76 -2.64 -3.55 14.97
CA THR A 76 -3.40 -4.76 15.33
C THR A 76 -2.56 -5.72 16.18
N ARG A 77 -1.29 -5.97 15.80
CA ARG A 77 -0.40 -6.85 16.57
C ARG A 77 -0.06 -6.32 17.96
N GLU A 78 0.10 -5.00 18.10
CA GLU A 78 0.31 -4.37 19.41
C GLU A 78 -0.92 -4.52 20.31
N CYS A 79 -2.14 -4.52 19.75
CA CYS A 79 -3.35 -4.82 20.51
C CYS A 79 -3.46 -6.30 20.90
N GLU A 80 -3.10 -7.23 20.02
CA GLU A 80 -3.15 -8.68 20.31
C GLU A 80 -2.13 -9.10 21.38
N ASN A 81 -0.94 -8.50 21.40
CA ASN A 81 0.12 -8.84 22.37
C ASN A 81 -0.11 -8.22 23.77
N ASN A 82 -1.02 -7.24 23.91
CA ASN A 82 -1.32 -6.56 25.17
C ASN A 82 -2.55 -7.15 25.90
N ASN A 83 -3.00 -8.34 25.48
CA ASN A 83 -4.12 -9.08 26.04
C ASN A 83 -3.68 -10.49 26.42
#